data_AF-A0A7L3G112-F1
#
_entry.id   AF-A0A7L3G112-F1
#
_cell.length_a   1.000
_cell.length_b   1.000
_cell.length_c   1.000
_cell.angle_alpha   90.00
_cell.angle_beta   90.00
_cell.angle_gamma   90.00
#
_symmetry.space_group_name_H-M   'P 1'
#
loop_
_entity.id
_entity.type
_entity.pdbx_description
1 polymer ?
#
loop_
_entity_poly.entity_id
_entity_poly.type
_entity_poly.pdbx_seq_one_letter_code
_entity_poly.pdbx_strand_id
1 'polypeptide(L)'
;WLGALRFDNLALRSLPVDASEEGGPRAVPGACFSRVRPSPLQNPRLVAMSLPALALLGLEAPAAEREAAEAEAALYFSGNRLLAGSEPAAHCYCGHQFGSFAGQLGDGAAMYLGEVLGPGGERWEIQLKGAGLTPFSRQADGRKVLRSSIREFLCSEAMFHLGIPTTRAGTCVTSDSKVIRDVFYDGNPKSERCTVVLRIASTFIRFGSFEIFKPTDEYTGRKGPSVNRNDIRIQMLDYVISTFYPEIQEAYSDNSIQRNAAFFKEITKRTARLVAEWQCVGFCHGVLNTDNMSIVGLTIDYGPFGFMDRYDPEHICNGSDNTGRYAYNKQPEICKWNLGKLAEALVPELPLEISELILEEEYDTEFEKHYLQKMRKKLGLIQLELEEDSKMVSELLETMHLTGGDFTNIFYLLSSFSVDSDPSELEDFLE
;
A
#
# COMPACT_ATOMS: atom_id res chain seq x y z
N TRP A 1 -2.79 -6.29 -28.39
CA TRP A 1 -3.36 -5.22 -27.55
C TRP A 1 -2.30 -4.61 -26.62
N LEU A 2 -1.38 -5.41 -26.06
CA LEU A 2 -0.30 -4.92 -25.19
C LEU A 2 0.71 -3.96 -25.85
N GLY A 3 0.85 -3.96 -27.18
CA GLY A 3 1.72 -3.03 -27.91
C GLY A 3 1.29 -1.55 -27.85
N ALA A 4 0.13 -1.25 -27.28
CA ALA A 4 -0.35 0.11 -27.09
C ALA A 4 0.28 0.83 -25.88
N LEU A 5 0.98 0.11 -24.99
CA LEU A 5 1.58 0.69 -23.80
C LEU A 5 2.68 1.69 -24.16
N ARG A 6 2.60 2.89 -23.58
CA ARG A 6 3.56 3.98 -23.77
C ARG A 6 4.40 4.14 -22.51
N PHE A 7 5.55 3.47 -22.47
CA PHE A 7 6.49 3.59 -21.37
C PHE A 7 7.18 4.95 -21.35
N ASP A 8 7.16 5.59 -20.19
CA ASP A 8 7.87 6.83 -19.88
C ASP A 8 9.08 6.57 -18.97
N ASN A 9 8.98 5.69 -17.96
CA ASN A 9 10.10 5.34 -17.06
C ASN A 9 10.80 6.56 -16.40
N LEU A 10 10.01 7.56 -15.99
CA LEU A 10 10.53 8.79 -15.38
C LEU A 10 11.35 8.52 -14.11
N ALA A 11 10.90 7.61 -13.24
CA ALA A 11 11.60 7.26 -12.01
C ALA A 11 13.05 6.83 -12.25
N LEU A 12 13.29 5.96 -13.24
CA LEU A 12 14.63 5.47 -13.58
C LEU A 12 15.52 6.52 -14.25
N ARG A 13 14.92 7.56 -14.87
CA ARG A 13 15.67 8.70 -15.41
C ARG A 13 15.95 9.77 -14.35
N SER A 14 15.06 9.91 -13.37
CA SER A 14 15.11 10.96 -12.36
C SER A 14 15.84 10.53 -11.08
N LEU A 15 15.97 9.23 -10.80
CA LEU A 15 16.54 8.72 -9.56
C LEU A 15 17.77 7.83 -9.81
N PRO A 16 18.76 7.81 -8.88
CA PRO A 16 19.95 6.99 -9.03
C PRO A 16 19.65 5.50 -9.17
N VAL A 17 20.19 4.90 -10.24
CA VAL A 17 20.13 3.46 -10.50
C VAL A 17 21.51 2.85 -10.25
N ASP A 18 21.53 1.74 -9.52
CA ASP A 18 22.72 0.96 -9.23
C ASP A 18 23.45 0.58 -10.52
N ALA A 19 24.76 0.84 -10.52
CA ALA A 19 25.63 0.56 -11.64
C ALA A 19 26.12 -0.91 -11.66
N SER A 20 25.93 -1.64 -10.56
CA SER A 20 26.36 -3.04 -10.47
C SER A 20 25.49 -3.97 -11.31
N GLU A 21 26.14 -4.83 -12.08
CA GLU A 21 25.50 -5.93 -12.81
C GLU A 21 25.45 -7.24 -11.99
N GLU A 22 25.95 -7.22 -10.74
CA GLU A 22 25.95 -8.39 -9.87
C GLU A 22 24.52 -8.81 -9.53
N GLY A 23 24.19 -10.05 -9.90
CA GLY A 23 22.93 -10.68 -9.55
C GLY A 23 22.93 -11.27 -8.13
N GLY A 24 21.73 -11.63 -7.67
CA GLY A 24 21.51 -12.24 -6.36
C GLY A 24 21.50 -11.23 -5.18
N PRO A 25 21.14 -11.69 -3.97
CA PRO A 25 20.94 -10.82 -2.82
C PRO A 25 22.22 -10.11 -2.35
N ARG A 26 22.18 -8.78 -2.20
CA ARG A 26 23.32 -7.95 -1.76
C ARG A 26 22.90 -6.57 -1.23
N ALA A 27 23.84 -5.87 -0.60
CA ALA A 27 23.67 -4.46 -0.27
C ALA A 27 23.73 -3.59 -1.53
N VAL A 28 22.95 -2.51 -1.58
CA VAL A 28 22.86 -1.57 -2.70
C VAL A 28 23.04 -0.14 -2.17
N PRO A 29 24.29 0.29 -1.92
CA PRO A 29 24.57 1.64 -1.44
C PRO A 29 24.48 2.66 -2.57
N GLY A 30 23.97 3.86 -2.25
CA GLY A 30 24.02 5.01 -3.16
C GLY A 30 23.11 4.93 -4.38
N ALA A 31 22.07 4.09 -4.35
CA ALA A 31 21.07 3.99 -5.40
C ALA A 31 19.66 3.79 -4.84
N CYS A 32 18.65 4.25 -5.60
CA CYS A 32 17.23 4.04 -5.33
C CYS A 32 16.72 2.77 -6.01
N PHE A 33 17.27 2.41 -7.16
CA PHE A 33 16.85 1.24 -7.92
C PHE A 33 18.04 0.38 -8.31
N SER A 34 17.83 -0.93 -8.50
CA SER A 34 18.80 -1.82 -9.13
C SER A 34 18.15 -2.55 -10.30
N ARG A 35 18.84 -2.63 -11.44
CA ARG A 35 18.30 -3.32 -12.63
C ARG A 35 18.23 -4.81 -12.37
N VAL A 36 17.10 -5.43 -12.73
CA VAL A 36 16.86 -6.86 -12.53
C VAL A 36 16.27 -7.48 -13.78
N ARG A 37 16.17 -8.82 -13.79
CA ARG A 37 15.45 -9.54 -14.84
C ARG A 37 14.47 -10.52 -14.20
N PRO A 38 13.22 -10.61 -14.70
CA PRO A 38 12.30 -11.64 -14.27
C PRO A 38 12.88 -13.04 -14.48
N SER A 39 12.55 -13.94 -13.57
CA SER A 39 12.80 -15.38 -13.69
C SER A 39 11.53 -16.05 -14.23
N PRO A 40 11.54 -16.57 -15.47
CA PRO A 40 10.33 -17.14 -16.10
C PRO A 40 9.69 -18.27 -15.29
N LEU A 41 8.38 -18.44 -15.48
CA LEU A 41 7.58 -19.52 -14.91
C LEU A 41 7.24 -20.60 -15.94
N GLN A 42 7.02 -21.83 -15.51
CA GLN A 42 6.57 -22.91 -16.40
C GLN A 42 5.06 -22.85 -16.62
N ASN A 43 4.62 -22.84 -17.88
CA ASN A 43 3.21 -22.84 -18.29
C ASN A 43 2.35 -21.80 -17.54
N PRO A 44 2.66 -20.49 -17.65
CA PRO A 44 1.89 -19.45 -16.98
C PRO A 44 0.44 -19.43 -17.50
N ARG A 45 -0.52 -19.27 -16.60
CA ARG A 45 -1.96 -19.26 -16.88
C ARG A 45 -2.65 -18.16 -16.10
N LEU A 46 -3.49 -17.39 -16.78
CA LEU A 46 -4.28 -16.34 -16.15
C LEU A 46 -5.31 -16.95 -15.19
N VAL A 47 -5.39 -16.39 -13.98
CA VAL A 47 -6.39 -16.74 -12.97
C VAL A 47 -7.48 -15.69 -12.93
N ALA A 48 -7.08 -14.41 -12.92
CA ALA A 48 -7.99 -13.27 -12.86
C ALA A 48 -7.37 -12.06 -13.56
N MET A 49 -8.24 -11.17 -14.04
CA MET A 49 -7.89 -9.92 -14.70
C MET A 49 -8.92 -8.85 -14.35
N SER A 50 -8.46 -7.68 -13.93
CA SER A 50 -9.30 -6.51 -13.68
C SER A 50 -9.22 -5.58 -14.88
N LEU A 51 -10.27 -5.59 -15.71
CA LEU A 51 -10.39 -4.66 -16.83
C LEU A 51 -10.36 -3.19 -16.37
N PRO A 52 -11.06 -2.79 -15.27
CA PRO A 52 -10.95 -1.42 -14.76
C PRO A 52 -9.53 -1.01 -14.35
N ALA A 53 -8.73 -1.93 -13.79
CA ALA A 53 -7.34 -1.63 -13.44
C ALA A 53 -6.45 -1.52 -14.69
N LEU A 54 -6.63 -2.40 -15.68
CA LEU A 54 -5.87 -2.36 -16.94
C LEU A 54 -6.21 -1.13 -17.80
N ALA A 55 -7.45 -0.62 -17.71
CA ALA A 55 -7.86 0.59 -18.40
C ALA A 55 -7.04 1.83 -17.98
N LEU A 56 -6.47 1.86 -16.77
CA LEU A 56 -5.53 2.90 -16.33
C LEU A 56 -4.30 2.99 -17.25
N LEU A 57 -3.90 1.86 -17.83
CA LEU A 57 -2.77 1.74 -18.75
C LEU A 57 -3.18 1.94 -20.21
N GLY A 58 -4.44 2.30 -20.47
CA GLY A 58 -5.00 2.38 -21.82
C GLY A 58 -5.21 1.03 -22.50
N LEU A 59 -5.28 -0.04 -21.72
CA LEU A 59 -5.56 -1.37 -22.22
C LEU A 59 -7.05 -1.67 -22.16
N GLU A 60 -7.64 -1.90 -23.32
CA GLU A 60 -9.04 -2.31 -23.46
C GLU A 60 -9.19 -3.83 -23.50
N ALA A 61 -10.44 -4.30 -23.37
CA ALA A 61 -10.77 -5.70 -23.53
C ALA A 61 -10.24 -6.22 -24.88
N PRO A 62 -9.52 -7.35 -24.91
CA PRO A 62 -8.93 -7.84 -26.15
C PRO A 62 -10.01 -8.14 -27.20
N ALA A 63 -9.89 -7.56 -28.40
CA ALA A 63 -10.77 -7.86 -29.54
C ALA A 63 -10.48 -9.23 -30.19
N ALA A 64 -9.35 -9.85 -29.85
CA ALA A 64 -8.95 -11.17 -30.33
C ALA A 64 -9.78 -12.30 -29.69
N GLU A 65 -9.61 -13.53 -30.18
CA GLU A 65 -10.13 -14.72 -29.49
C GLU A 65 -9.63 -14.71 -28.04
N ARG A 66 -10.58 -14.76 -27.10
CA ARG A 66 -10.34 -14.57 -25.67
C ARG A 66 -9.19 -15.43 -25.14
N GLU A 67 -9.15 -16.70 -25.53
CA GLU A 67 -8.12 -17.65 -25.08
C GLU A 67 -6.70 -17.23 -25.51
N ALA A 68 -6.54 -16.77 -26.76
CA ALA A 68 -5.25 -16.30 -27.26
C ALA A 68 -4.78 -15.03 -26.51
N ALA A 69 -5.72 -14.13 -26.21
CA ALA A 69 -5.41 -12.91 -25.46
C ALA A 69 -5.06 -13.20 -24.00
N GLU A 70 -5.76 -14.13 -23.34
CA GLU A 70 -5.44 -14.58 -21.98
C GLU A 70 -4.08 -15.28 -21.91
N ALA A 71 -3.74 -16.10 -22.93
CA ALA A 71 -2.42 -16.72 -23.04
C ALA A 71 -1.30 -15.69 -23.27
N GLU A 72 -1.53 -14.69 -24.13
CA GLU A 72 -0.61 -13.57 -24.32
C GLU A 72 -0.43 -12.80 -23.00
N ALA A 73 -1.51 -12.42 -22.33
CA ALA A 73 -1.49 -11.72 -21.04
C ALA A 73 -0.69 -12.50 -19.99
N ALA A 74 -0.91 -13.82 -19.90
CA ALA A 74 -0.20 -14.67 -18.96
C ALA A 74 1.32 -14.66 -19.21
N LEU A 75 1.78 -14.64 -20.46
CA LEU A 75 3.22 -14.60 -20.78
C LEU A 75 3.88 -13.26 -20.40
N TYR A 76 3.23 -12.13 -20.69
CA TYR A 76 3.82 -10.82 -20.39
C TYR A 76 3.69 -10.45 -18.91
N PHE A 77 2.52 -10.67 -18.31
CA PHE A 77 2.27 -10.31 -16.91
C PHE A 77 2.74 -11.35 -15.90
N SER A 78 3.38 -12.44 -16.33
CA SER A 78 4.22 -13.30 -15.47
C SER A 78 5.71 -12.95 -15.55
N GLY A 79 6.11 -12.04 -16.45
CA GLY A 79 7.51 -11.76 -16.75
C GLY A 79 8.20 -12.84 -17.60
N ASN A 80 7.45 -13.77 -18.20
CA ASN A 80 8.02 -14.73 -19.16
C ASN A 80 8.42 -14.05 -20.48
N ARG A 81 7.77 -12.94 -20.81
CA ARG A 81 8.16 -12.00 -21.86
C ARG A 81 8.12 -10.58 -21.31
N LEU A 82 9.00 -9.73 -21.82
CA LEU A 82 9.04 -8.32 -21.45
C LEU A 82 8.21 -7.50 -22.41
N LEU A 83 7.47 -6.54 -21.86
CA LEU A 83 6.73 -5.56 -22.65
C LEU A 83 7.73 -4.64 -23.36
N ALA A 84 7.43 -4.26 -24.59
CA ALA A 84 8.29 -3.32 -25.32
C ALA A 84 8.35 -1.98 -24.57
N GLY A 85 9.56 -1.50 -24.27
CA GLY A 85 9.78 -0.28 -23.47
C GLY A 85 9.88 -0.50 -21.95
N SER A 86 9.61 -1.70 -21.44
CA SER A 86 9.82 -2.00 -20.02
C SER A 86 11.32 -2.01 -19.69
N GLU A 87 11.68 -1.44 -18.54
CA GLU A 87 13.03 -1.43 -17.98
C GLU A 87 12.99 -2.04 -16.57
N PRO A 88 13.08 -3.38 -16.44
CA PRO A 88 12.86 -4.01 -15.15
C PRO A 88 13.90 -3.61 -14.10
N ALA A 89 13.41 -3.20 -12.93
CA ALA A 89 14.21 -2.77 -11.80
C ALA A 89 13.58 -3.23 -10.47
N ALA A 90 14.32 -3.06 -9.38
CA ALA A 90 13.85 -3.32 -8.03
C ALA A 90 14.21 -2.12 -7.15
N HIS A 91 13.25 -1.63 -6.35
CA HIS A 91 13.41 -0.47 -5.49
C HIS A 91 14.20 -0.84 -4.22
N CYS A 92 15.24 -0.08 -3.90
CA CYS A 92 15.94 -0.12 -2.62
C CYS A 92 15.23 0.76 -1.58
N TYR A 93 14.82 0.17 -0.46
CA TYR A 93 14.27 0.89 0.68
C TYR A 93 14.68 0.22 1.99
N CYS A 94 14.50 0.91 3.11
CA CYS A 94 14.60 0.36 4.47
C CYS A 94 13.22 0.32 5.12
N GLY A 95 13.15 -0.04 6.40
CA GLY A 95 11.90 -0.05 7.15
C GLY A 95 12.13 -0.22 8.66
N HIS A 96 11.24 0.34 9.48
CA HIS A 96 11.02 -0.09 10.85
C HIS A 96 9.99 -1.22 10.85
N GLN A 97 10.45 -2.45 11.08
CA GLN A 97 9.60 -3.62 11.16
C GLN A 97 9.24 -3.89 12.62
N PHE A 98 7.94 -3.86 12.93
CA PHE A 98 7.42 -3.96 14.30
C PHE A 98 8.08 -2.98 15.28
N GLY A 99 8.36 -1.75 14.81
CA GLY A 99 8.98 -0.69 15.59
C GLY A 99 10.51 -0.72 15.65
N SER A 100 11.15 -1.80 15.19
CA SER A 100 12.62 -1.91 15.16
C SER A 100 13.18 -1.64 13.77
N PHE A 101 14.25 -0.86 13.67
CA PHE A 101 14.88 -0.61 12.37
C PHE A 101 15.48 -1.89 11.77
N ALA A 102 15.09 -2.23 10.54
CA ALA A 102 15.46 -3.48 9.88
C ALA A 102 16.71 -3.37 9.00
N GLY A 103 17.25 -2.15 8.81
CA GLY A 103 18.29 -1.89 7.81
C GLY A 103 17.75 -2.04 6.39
N GLN A 104 18.61 -2.40 5.44
CA GLN A 104 18.22 -2.54 4.04
C GLN A 104 17.17 -3.65 3.84
N LEU A 105 16.05 -3.26 3.23
CA LEU A 105 15.00 -4.11 2.70
C LEU A 105 15.03 -4.01 1.17
N GLY A 106 13.98 -3.48 0.56
CA GLY A 106 13.81 -3.34 -0.88
C GLY A 106 12.81 -4.34 -1.47
N ASP A 107 12.56 -4.20 -2.76
CA ASP A 107 11.67 -5.05 -3.54
C ASP A 107 12.24 -6.48 -3.67
N GLY A 108 12.15 -7.27 -2.59
CA GLY A 108 12.73 -8.61 -2.52
C GLY A 108 11.96 -9.69 -3.28
N ALA A 109 10.73 -9.39 -3.69
CA ALA A 109 9.89 -10.26 -4.51
C ALA A 109 8.97 -9.44 -5.43
N ALA A 110 9.28 -8.17 -5.65
CA ALA A 110 8.60 -7.30 -6.59
C ALA A 110 9.63 -6.81 -7.62
N MET A 111 9.15 -6.49 -8.82
CA MET A 111 9.97 -5.92 -9.88
C MET A 111 9.17 -4.83 -10.55
N TYR A 112 9.64 -3.60 -10.45
CA TYR A 112 9.26 -2.51 -11.34
C TYR A 112 9.46 -2.99 -12.78
N LEU A 113 8.45 -2.84 -13.64
CA LEU A 113 8.60 -3.04 -15.08
C LEU A 113 8.77 -1.72 -15.82
N GLY A 114 8.20 -0.64 -15.30
CA GLY A 114 8.16 0.63 -15.98
C GLY A 114 7.05 1.53 -15.46
N GLU A 115 7.03 2.75 -15.96
CA GLU A 115 5.92 3.67 -15.82
C GLU A 115 5.25 3.87 -17.17
N VAL A 116 3.94 3.66 -17.22
CA VAL A 116 3.13 3.80 -18.44
C VAL A 116 2.31 5.07 -18.37
N LEU A 117 2.23 5.81 -19.47
CA LEU A 117 1.28 6.90 -19.63
C LEU A 117 -0.10 6.35 -19.99
N GLY A 118 -1.08 6.61 -19.12
CA GLY A 118 -2.48 6.29 -19.35
C GLY A 118 -3.12 7.20 -20.42
N PRO A 119 -4.38 6.93 -20.80
CA PRO A 119 -5.08 7.68 -21.84
C PRO A 119 -5.25 9.18 -21.53
N GLY A 120 -5.38 9.55 -20.26
CA GLY A 120 -5.48 10.93 -19.80
C GLY A 120 -4.13 11.62 -19.60
N GLY A 121 -3.02 10.91 -19.88
CA GLY A 121 -1.66 11.40 -19.64
C GLY A 121 -1.15 11.18 -18.21
N GLU A 122 -1.95 10.54 -17.33
CA GLU A 122 -1.49 10.16 -16.00
C GLU A 122 -0.41 9.09 -16.08
N ARG A 123 0.52 9.10 -15.13
CA ARG A 123 1.61 8.13 -15.07
C ARG A 123 1.29 7.02 -14.06
N TRP A 124 1.43 5.78 -14.50
CA TRP A 124 1.20 4.59 -13.69
C TRP A 124 2.44 3.71 -13.66
N GLU A 125 3.03 3.57 -12.47
CA GLU A 125 4.04 2.57 -12.19
C GLU A 125 3.39 1.17 -12.20
N ILE A 126 4.01 0.23 -12.91
CA ILE A 126 3.60 -1.17 -12.94
C ILE A 126 4.69 -2.09 -12.37
N GLN A 127 4.27 -3.01 -11.51
CA GLN A 127 5.17 -3.98 -10.88
C GLN A 127 4.67 -5.42 -11.04
N LEU A 128 5.59 -6.37 -11.19
CA LEU A 128 5.31 -7.79 -11.04
C LEU A 128 5.77 -8.29 -9.67
N LYS A 129 4.83 -8.76 -8.85
CA LYS A 129 5.12 -9.34 -7.54
C LYS A 129 5.10 -10.88 -7.62
N GLY A 130 6.25 -11.50 -7.39
CA GLY A 130 6.51 -12.94 -7.55
C GLY A 130 7.38 -13.29 -8.77
N ALA A 131 7.91 -12.29 -9.48
CA ALA A 131 8.64 -12.46 -10.73
C ALA A 131 10.09 -12.99 -10.58
N GLY A 132 10.58 -13.24 -9.36
CA GLY A 132 11.89 -13.85 -9.13
C GLY A 132 12.75 -13.07 -8.15
N LEU A 133 14.02 -13.49 -8.06
CA LEU A 133 15.01 -12.90 -7.16
C LEU A 133 15.46 -11.51 -7.60
N THR A 134 15.79 -10.69 -6.63
CA THR A 134 16.39 -9.36 -6.77
C THR A 134 17.55 -9.23 -5.78
N PRO A 135 18.37 -8.17 -5.87
CA PRO A 135 19.34 -7.82 -4.82
C PRO A 135 18.75 -7.71 -3.41
N PHE A 136 17.43 -7.51 -3.31
CA PHE A 136 16.72 -7.26 -2.06
C PHE A 136 16.01 -8.52 -1.51
N SER A 137 16.13 -9.67 -2.16
CA SER A 137 15.44 -10.91 -1.74
C SER A 137 15.93 -11.45 -0.39
N ARG A 138 17.08 -10.99 0.12
CA ARG A 138 17.71 -11.50 1.35
C ARG A 138 17.83 -13.03 1.29
N GLN A 139 17.12 -13.74 2.17
CA GLN A 139 17.08 -15.21 2.21
C GLN A 139 15.83 -15.80 1.54
N ALA A 140 14.95 -14.97 0.98
CA ALA A 140 13.73 -15.42 0.29
C ALA A 140 14.02 -15.80 -1.17
N ASP A 141 13.08 -16.52 -1.79
CA ASP A 141 13.19 -17.04 -3.16
C ASP A 141 12.64 -16.09 -4.25
N GLY A 142 12.14 -14.92 -3.86
CA GLY A 142 11.55 -13.94 -4.79
C GLY A 142 10.21 -14.38 -5.41
N ARG A 143 9.58 -15.45 -4.91
CA ARG A 143 8.32 -16.00 -5.43
C ARG A 143 7.15 -15.76 -4.49
N LYS A 144 5.96 -15.66 -5.08
CA LYS A 144 4.67 -15.64 -4.38
C LYS A 144 3.82 -16.84 -4.78
N VAL A 145 2.83 -17.15 -3.95
CA VAL A 145 1.97 -18.32 -4.11
C VAL A 145 0.53 -17.89 -4.38
N LEU A 146 -0.26 -18.80 -4.95
CA LEU A 146 -1.61 -18.52 -5.42
C LEU A 146 -2.51 -17.88 -4.35
N ARG A 147 -2.51 -18.44 -3.13
CA ARG A 147 -3.32 -17.91 -2.01
C ARG A 147 -3.00 -16.45 -1.67
N SER A 148 -1.72 -16.07 -1.65
CA SER A 148 -1.31 -14.70 -1.32
C SER A 148 -1.62 -13.75 -2.47
N SER A 149 -1.39 -14.19 -3.70
CA SER A 149 -1.59 -13.35 -4.89
C SER A 149 -3.08 -13.10 -5.18
N ILE A 150 -3.95 -14.10 -4.99
CA ILE A 150 -5.40 -13.91 -5.11
C ILE A 150 -5.92 -12.96 -4.03
N ARG A 151 -5.47 -13.11 -2.77
CA ARG A 151 -5.88 -12.21 -1.67
C ARG A 151 -5.50 -10.75 -1.96
N GLU A 152 -4.27 -10.52 -2.42
CA GLU A 152 -3.81 -9.19 -2.83
C GLU A 152 -4.63 -8.65 -4.01
N PHE A 153 -4.85 -9.45 -5.05
CA PHE A 153 -5.67 -9.06 -6.20
C PHE A 153 -7.10 -8.64 -5.79
N LEU A 154 -7.78 -9.48 -5.01
CA LEU A 154 -9.15 -9.23 -4.58
C LEU A 154 -9.24 -8.00 -3.67
N CYS A 155 -8.32 -7.85 -2.72
CA CYS A 155 -8.39 -6.75 -1.76
C CYS A 155 -8.01 -5.40 -2.36
N SER A 156 -7.02 -5.36 -3.26
CA SER A 156 -6.73 -4.17 -4.07
C SER A 156 -7.99 -3.64 -4.76
N GLU A 157 -8.71 -4.52 -5.46
CA GLU A 157 -9.88 -4.09 -6.24
C GLU A 157 -11.11 -3.83 -5.34
N ALA A 158 -11.29 -4.58 -4.25
CA ALA A 158 -12.33 -4.32 -3.26
C ALA A 158 -12.16 -2.93 -2.61
N MET A 159 -10.94 -2.59 -2.18
CA MET A 159 -10.65 -1.29 -1.58
C MET A 159 -10.90 -0.14 -2.57
N PHE A 160 -10.54 -0.33 -3.85
CA PHE A 160 -10.86 0.64 -4.89
C PHE A 160 -12.36 0.84 -5.05
N HIS A 161 -13.14 -0.24 -5.11
CA HIS A 161 -14.60 -0.16 -5.25
C HIS A 161 -15.31 0.35 -3.98
N LEU A 162 -14.68 0.24 -2.81
CA LEU A 162 -15.11 0.92 -1.58
C LEU A 162 -14.78 2.42 -1.58
N GLY A 163 -14.05 2.92 -2.59
CA GLY A 163 -13.61 4.31 -2.67
C GLY A 163 -12.42 4.65 -1.77
N ILE A 164 -11.68 3.64 -1.30
CA ILE A 164 -10.52 3.82 -0.44
C ILE A 164 -9.24 3.84 -1.29
N PRO A 165 -8.36 4.86 -1.15
CA PRO A 165 -7.12 4.94 -1.90
C PRO A 165 -6.26 3.67 -1.76
N THR A 166 -5.88 3.08 -2.88
CA THR A 166 -5.17 1.78 -2.90
C THR A 166 -4.35 1.56 -4.17
N THR A 167 -3.31 0.73 -4.06
CA THR A 167 -2.69 0.08 -5.23
C THR A 167 -3.68 -0.87 -5.91
N ARG A 168 -3.71 -0.85 -7.24
CA ARG A 168 -4.61 -1.63 -8.08
C ARG A 168 -3.95 -2.94 -8.51
N ALA A 169 -4.76 -3.94 -8.85
CA ALA A 169 -4.28 -5.24 -9.31
C ALA A 169 -4.82 -5.54 -10.72
N GLY A 170 -3.93 -5.52 -11.71
CA GLY A 170 -4.30 -5.72 -13.12
C GLY A 170 -4.57 -7.19 -13.45
N THR A 171 -3.67 -8.09 -13.04
CA THR A 171 -3.78 -9.53 -13.33
C THR A 171 -3.21 -10.40 -12.22
N CYS A 172 -3.72 -11.62 -12.10
CA CYS A 172 -3.15 -12.70 -11.31
C CYS A 172 -2.84 -13.89 -12.23
N VAL A 173 -1.58 -14.30 -12.31
CA VAL A 173 -1.09 -15.36 -13.22
C VAL A 173 -0.43 -16.46 -12.42
N THR A 174 -0.96 -17.68 -12.49
CA THR A 174 -0.39 -18.87 -11.84
C THR A 174 0.48 -19.68 -12.81
N SER A 175 1.13 -20.74 -12.33
CA SER A 175 2.04 -21.56 -13.14
C SER A 175 2.15 -23.00 -12.63
N ASP A 176 2.88 -23.84 -13.35
CA ASP A 176 3.28 -25.19 -12.91
C ASP A 176 4.57 -25.18 -12.08
N SER A 177 5.33 -24.08 -12.09
CA SER A 177 6.45 -23.88 -11.17
C SER A 177 5.96 -23.88 -9.73
N LYS A 178 6.73 -24.48 -8.81
CA LYS A 178 6.34 -24.61 -7.40
C LYS A 178 7.44 -24.13 -6.47
N VAL A 179 7.02 -23.68 -5.29
CA VAL A 179 7.89 -23.35 -4.16
C VAL A 179 7.34 -23.98 -2.89
N ILE A 180 8.23 -24.20 -1.92
CA ILE A 180 7.86 -24.75 -0.63
C ILE A 180 7.45 -23.60 0.30
N ARG A 181 6.28 -23.70 0.93
CA ARG A 181 5.81 -22.77 1.95
C ARG A 181 5.23 -23.54 3.12
N ASP A 182 5.56 -23.09 4.31
CA ASP A 182 4.78 -23.42 5.48
C ASP A 182 3.63 -22.40 5.57
N VAL A 183 2.39 -22.87 5.43
CA VAL A 183 1.21 -21.99 5.32
C VAL A 183 0.86 -21.40 6.68
N PHE A 184 1.01 -22.18 7.74
CA PHE A 184 0.61 -21.85 9.11
C PHE A 184 1.80 -21.70 10.05
N TYR A 185 3.03 -21.85 9.55
CA TYR A 185 4.26 -21.84 10.34
C TYR A 185 4.25 -22.96 11.42
N ASP A 186 3.61 -24.09 11.11
CA ASP A 186 3.39 -25.22 12.02
C ASP A 186 4.36 -26.39 11.79
N GLY A 187 5.33 -26.22 10.89
CA GLY A 187 6.28 -27.24 10.50
C GLY A 187 5.78 -28.19 9.42
N ASN A 188 4.62 -27.94 8.80
CA ASN A 188 4.04 -28.76 7.73
C ASN A 188 4.10 -28.07 6.35
N PRO A 189 5.30 -27.95 5.75
CA PRO A 189 5.47 -27.25 4.49
C PRO A 189 4.78 -27.96 3.33
N LYS A 190 4.13 -27.18 2.47
CA LYS A 190 3.45 -27.65 1.26
C LYS A 190 4.11 -27.07 0.02
N SER A 191 4.05 -27.84 -1.06
CA SER A 191 4.45 -27.37 -2.39
C SER A 191 3.30 -26.57 -3.00
N GLU A 192 3.49 -25.26 -3.15
CA GLU A 192 2.49 -24.33 -3.69
C GLU A 192 2.91 -23.82 -5.06
N ARG A 193 1.95 -23.51 -5.93
CA ARG A 193 2.20 -22.96 -7.28
C ARG A 193 2.73 -21.53 -7.20
N CYS A 194 3.82 -21.25 -7.90
CA CYS A 194 4.31 -19.89 -8.12
C CYS A 194 3.26 -19.08 -8.87
N THR A 195 2.96 -17.90 -8.36
CA THR A 195 1.96 -16.98 -8.90
C THR A 195 2.53 -15.57 -8.90
N VAL A 196 2.21 -14.80 -9.95
CA VAL A 196 2.61 -13.41 -10.14
C VAL A 196 1.36 -12.53 -10.15
N VAL A 197 1.43 -11.40 -9.45
CA VAL A 197 0.40 -10.36 -9.53
C VAL A 197 1.00 -9.14 -10.23
N LEU A 198 0.26 -8.58 -11.19
CA LEU A 198 0.54 -7.27 -11.77
C LEU A 198 -0.09 -6.22 -10.87
N ARG A 199 0.74 -5.38 -10.26
CA ARG A 199 0.33 -4.25 -9.42
C ARG A 199 0.46 -2.96 -10.23
N ILE A 200 -0.46 -2.03 -9.99
CA ILE A 200 -0.52 -0.74 -10.67
C ILE A 200 -0.74 0.35 -9.62
N ALA A 201 0.07 1.39 -9.62
CA ALA A 201 -0.08 2.55 -8.73
C ALA A 201 0.52 3.79 -9.37
N SER A 202 0.21 4.99 -8.86
CA SER A 202 0.93 6.20 -9.28
C SER A 202 2.42 6.11 -8.93
N THR A 203 2.74 5.50 -7.79
CA THR A 203 4.10 5.11 -7.41
C THR A 203 4.08 4.07 -6.29
N PHE A 204 5.16 3.28 -6.18
CA PHE A 204 5.42 2.41 -5.04
C PHE A 204 6.53 2.96 -4.11
N ILE A 205 6.78 4.27 -4.15
CA ILE A 205 7.62 4.94 -3.14
C ILE A 205 6.93 4.93 -1.78
N ARG A 206 7.72 4.62 -0.74
CA ARG A 206 7.28 4.37 0.63
C ARG A 206 7.93 5.35 1.59
N PHE A 207 7.47 5.42 2.83
CA PHE A 207 8.20 6.15 3.88
C PHE A 207 9.59 5.54 4.08
N GLY A 208 9.67 4.20 4.10
CA GLY A 208 10.92 3.44 4.16
C GLY A 208 11.91 3.70 3.02
N SER A 209 11.46 4.26 1.88
CA SER A 209 12.36 4.68 0.80
C SER A 209 13.30 5.81 1.24
N PHE A 210 12.85 6.70 2.12
CA PHE A 210 13.69 7.76 2.70
C PHE A 210 14.55 7.25 3.88
N GLU A 211 14.24 6.07 4.43
CA GLU A 211 15.01 5.48 5.52
C GLU A 211 16.34 4.83 5.06
N ILE A 212 16.63 4.80 3.75
CA ILE A 212 17.93 4.36 3.23
C ILE A 212 19.09 5.27 3.67
N PHE A 213 18.78 6.49 4.12
CA PHE A 213 19.73 7.48 4.61
C PHE A 213 19.90 7.44 6.14
N LYS A 214 19.15 6.58 6.86
CA LYS A 214 19.20 6.55 8.33
C LYS A 214 20.60 6.13 8.81
N PRO A 215 21.23 6.89 9.73
CA PRO A 215 22.50 6.50 10.35
C PRO A 215 22.34 5.24 11.21
N THR A 216 23.43 4.80 11.85
CA THR A 216 23.37 3.64 12.75
C THR A 216 22.32 3.86 13.84
N ASP A 217 21.34 2.97 13.86
CA ASP A 217 20.30 2.92 14.87
C ASP A 217 20.89 2.39 16.19
N GLU A 218 20.69 3.13 17.27
CA GLU A 218 21.32 2.82 18.57
C GLU A 218 20.85 1.49 19.16
N TYR A 219 19.60 1.11 18.90
CA TYR A 219 19.00 -0.10 19.47
C TYR A 219 19.35 -1.35 18.68
N THR A 220 19.31 -1.28 17.35
CA THR A 220 19.51 -2.44 16.47
C THR A 220 20.93 -2.57 15.93
N GLY A 221 21.73 -1.50 16.01
CA GLY A 221 23.06 -1.41 15.38
C GLY A 221 23.03 -1.41 13.85
N ARG A 222 21.83 -1.37 13.23
CA ARG A 222 21.66 -1.38 11.78
C ARG A 222 21.69 0.04 11.23
N LYS A 223 22.08 0.20 9.96
CA LYS A 223 22.08 1.48 9.25
C LYS A 223 21.48 1.32 7.86
N GLY A 224 21.03 2.42 7.27
CA GLY A 224 20.67 2.46 5.86
C GLY A 224 21.90 2.29 4.96
N PRO A 225 21.74 1.82 3.71
CA PRO A 225 22.86 1.62 2.80
C PRO A 225 23.43 2.94 2.22
N SER A 226 22.74 4.07 2.41
CA SER A 226 23.04 5.36 1.77
C SER A 226 23.24 6.51 2.76
N VAL A 227 23.65 6.25 4.01
CA VAL A 227 23.73 7.24 5.13
C VAL A 227 24.28 8.62 4.74
N ASN A 228 25.36 8.68 3.96
CA ASN A 228 26.06 9.92 3.63
C ASN A 228 25.65 10.50 2.26
N ARG A 229 24.47 10.16 1.74
CA ARG A 229 24.00 10.55 0.40
C ARG A 229 22.80 11.49 0.47
N ASN A 230 22.97 12.62 1.14
CA ASN A 230 21.93 13.65 1.23
C ASN A 230 21.55 14.21 -0.15
N ASP A 231 22.48 14.19 -1.11
CA ASP A 231 22.22 14.52 -2.51
C ASP A 231 21.11 13.66 -3.12
N ILE A 232 21.09 12.35 -2.81
CA ILE A 232 20.03 11.44 -3.28
C ILE A 232 18.72 11.71 -2.51
N ARG A 233 18.79 12.03 -1.21
CA ARG A 233 17.59 12.40 -0.44
C ARG A 233 16.88 13.60 -1.06
N ILE A 234 17.63 14.67 -1.36
CA ILE A 234 17.12 15.88 -2.03
C ILE A 234 16.49 15.49 -3.36
N GLN A 235 17.21 14.74 -4.20
CA GLN A 235 16.73 14.32 -5.51
C GLN A 235 15.43 13.49 -5.43
N MET A 236 15.33 12.57 -4.46
CA MET A 236 14.11 11.79 -4.21
C MET A 236 12.95 12.67 -3.78
N LEU A 237 13.20 13.62 -2.86
CA LEU A 237 12.16 14.51 -2.37
C LEU A 237 11.67 15.47 -3.47
N ASP A 238 12.59 16.03 -4.25
CA ASP A 238 12.27 16.85 -5.44
C ASP A 238 11.45 16.05 -6.45
N TYR A 239 11.84 14.80 -6.74
CA TYR A 239 11.11 13.91 -7.63
C TYR A 239 9.69 13.64 -7.11
N VAL A 240 9.54 13.28 -5.83
CA VAL A 240 8.22 12.99 -5.24
C VAL A 240 7.32 14.21 -5.30
N ILE A 241 7.81 15.38 -4.88
CA ILE A 241 6.99 16.59 -4.80
C ILE A 241 6.63 17.08 -6.21
N SER A 242 7.60 17.19 -7.12
CA SER A 242 7.32 17.66 -8.49
C SER A 242 6.41 16.72 -9.28
N THR A 243 6.46 15.41 -9.02
CA THR A 243 5.69 14.42 -9.80
C THR A 243 4.30 14.17 -9.21
N PHE A 244 4.17 14.07 -7.90
CA PHE A 244 2.93 13.63 -7.24
C PHE A 244 2.23 14.74 -6.44
N TYR A 245 2.89 15.88 -6.25
CA TYR A 245 2.36 17.06 -5.57
C TYR A 245 2.68 18.35 -6.37
N PRO A 246 2.39 18.41 -7.69
CA PRO A 246 2.81 19.51 -8.55
C PRO A 246 2.29 20.87 -8.09
N GLU A 247 1.07 20.93 -7.53
CA GLU A 247 0.47 22.13 -6.92
C GLU A 247 1.35 22.70 -5.80
N ILE A 248 1.96 21.83 -4.98
CA ILE A 248 2.87 22.22 -3.90
C ILE A 248 4.21 22.69 -4.48
N GLN A 249 4.71 22.03 -5.51
CA GLN A 249 5.93 22.45 -6.21
C GLN A 249 5.78 23.84 -6.83
N GLU A 250 4.62 24.15 -7.41
CA GLU A 250 4.31 25.44 -8.02
C GLU A 250 4.15 26.54 -6.97
N ALA A 251 3.40 26.28 -5.89
CA ALA A 251 3.12 27.28 -4.85
C ALA A 251 4.36 27.71 -4.05
N TYR A 252 5.39 26.87 -3.97
CA TYR A 252 6.58 27.09 -3.13
C TYR A 252 7.90 26.90 -3.91
N SER A 253 7.93 27.23 -5.21
CA SER A 253 9.09 26.99 -6.09
C SER A 253 10.41 27.58 -5.57
N ASP A 254 10.34 28.69 -4.85
CA ASP A 254 11.50 29.48 -4.44
C ASP A 254 11.95 29.19 -2.99
N ASN A 255 11.26 28.28 -2.28
CA ASN A 255 11.57 27.94 -0.88
C ASN A 255 11.39 26.45 -0.61
N SER A 256 12.50 25.71 -0.66
CA SER A 256 12.49 24.25 -0.47
C SER A 256 11.97 23.82 0.90
N ILE A 257 12.27 24.54 1.98
CA ILE A 257 11.80 24.19 3.33
C ILE A 257 10.28 24.33 3.41
N GLN A 258 9.72 25.45 2.93
CA GLN A 258 8.26 25.64 2.94
C GLN A 258 7.56 24.62 2.03
N ARG A 259 8.14 24.33 0.86
CA ARG A 259 7.65 23.29 -0.05
C ARG A 259 7.64 21.91 0.62
N ASN A 260 8.73 21.53 1.28
CA ASN A 260 8.87 20.25 1.96
C ASN A 260 7.92 20.15 3.16
N ALA A 261 7.71 21.26 3.90
CA ALA A 261 6.74 21.36 4.97
C ALA A 261 5.30 21.21 4.46
N ALA A 262 4.95 21.88 3.35
CA ALA A 262 3.64 21.76 2.71
C ALA A 262 3.39 20.33 2.21
N PHE A 263 4.40 19.68 1.62
CA PHE A 263 4.34 18.27 1.26
C PHE A 263 4.11 17.38 2.49
N PHE A 264 4.88 17.58 3.57
CA PHE A 264 4.75 16.79 4.80
C PHE A 264 3.36 16.95 5.44
N LYS A 265 2.81 18.17 5.44
CA LYS A 265 1.44 18.46 5.86
C LYS A 265 0.41 17.72 5.02
N GLU A 266 0.55 17.71 3.71
CA GLU A 266 -0.38 17.00 2.82
C GLU A 266 -0.32 15.47 3.01
N ILE A 267 0.87 14.87 3.08
CA ILE A 267 0.98 13.42 3.32
C ILE A 267 0.49 13.01 4.72
N THR A 268 0.65 13.89 5.72
CA THR A 268 0.08 13.72 7.07
C THR A 268 -1.45 13.61 6.98
N LYS A 269 -2.10 14.56 6.29
CA LYS A 269 -3.56 14.54 6.09
C LYS A 269 -4.03 13.34 5.28
N ARG A 270 -3.34 13.00 4.18
CA ARG A 270 -3.68 11.82 3.36
C ARG A 270 -3.62 10.54 4.17
N THR A 271 -2.59 10.38 5.01
CA THR A 271 -2.43 9.21 5.87
C THR A 271 -3.53 9.15 6.94
N ALA A 272 -3.85 10.28 7.58
CA ALA A 272 -4.94 10.39 8.56
C ALA A 272 -6.31 10.01 7.95
N ARG A 273 -6.65 10.55 6.78
CA ARG A 273 -7.87 10.20 6.04
C ARG A 273 -7.90 8.71 5.67
N LEU A 274 -6.79 8.17 5.17
CA LEU A 274 -6.68 6.78 4.75
C LEU A 274 -6.97 5.82 5.92
N VAL A 275 -6.34 6.03 7.07
CA VAL A 275 -6.58 5.17 8.23
C VAL A 275 -7.99 5.37 8.80
N ALA A 276 -8.56 6.58 8.74
CA ALA A 276 -9.96 6.82 9.09
C ALA A 276 -10.92 6.01 8.19
N GLU A 277 -10.67 5.92 6.88
CA GLU A 277 -11.44 5.05 5.97
C GLU A 277 -11.32 3.57 6.38
N TRP A 278 -10.11 3.11 6.74
CA TRP A 278 -9.90 1.74 7.22
C TRP A 278 -10.73 1.43 8.46
N GLN A 279 -10.77 2.36 9.42
CA GLN A 279 -11.62 2.24 10.61
C GLN A 279 -13.11 2.19 10.21
N CYS A 280 -13.55 3.01 9.27
CA CYS A 280 -14.97 3.04 8.88
C CYS A 280 -15.47 1.77 8.16
N VAL A 281 -14.57 0.95 7.62
CA VAL A 281 -14.91 -0.31 6.93
C VAL A 281 -14.40 -1.57 7.67
N GLY A 282 -13.87 -1.41 8.88
CA GLY A 282 -13.38 -2.53 9.68
C GLY A 282 -12.18 -3.24 9.05
N PHE A 283 -11.37 -2.53 8.27
CA PHE A 283 -10.17 -3.07 7.64
C PHE A 283 -8.99 -3.02 8.62
N CYS A 284 -8.34 -4.18 8.82
CA CYS A 284 -7.11 -4.33 9.58
C CYS A 284 -5.98 -4.74 8.62
N HIS A 285 -4.94 -3.91 8.50
CA HIS A 285 -3.83 -4.12 7.58
C HIS A 285 -2.85 -5.22 8.05
N GLY A 286 -2.61 -5.29 9.36
CA GLY A 286 -1.80 -6.31 10.01
C GLY A 286 -0.27 -6.18 9.89
N VAL A 287 0.27 -5.30 9.04
CA VAL A 287 1.72 -5.07 8.88
C VAL A 287 2.02 -3.62 8.53
N LEU A 288 1.73 -2.70 9.45
CA LEU A 288 1.95 -1.26 9.27
C LEU A 288 3.39 -0.84 9.61
N ASN A 289 4.37 -1.53 9.01
CA ASN A 289 5.76 -1.10 9.03
C ASN A 289 5.93 0.16 8.16
N THR A 290 6.98 0.97 8.40
CA THR A 290 7.24 2.17 7.58
C THR A 290 7.53 1.84 6.11
N ASP A 291 8.03 0.64 5.80
CA ASP A 291 8.17 0.17 4.42
C ASP A 291 6.81 -0.10 3.75
N ASN A 292 5.72 -0.26 4.48
CA ASN A 292 4.37 -0.44 3.92
C ASN A 292 3.50 0.83 3.98
N MET A 293 4.11 1.99 4.21
CA MET A 293 3.41 3.28 4.17
C MET A 293 3.71 3.99 2.86
N SER A 294 2.70 4.22 2.03
CA SER A 294 2.83 4.89 0.73
C SER A 294 3.10 6.38 0.87
N ILE A 295 4.04 6.92 0.09
CA ILE A 295 4.34 8.36 0.06
C ILE A 295 3.23 9.22 -0.58
N VAL A 296 2.21 8.58 -1.14
CA VAL A 296 1.06 9.23 -1.78
C VAL A 296 -0.28 8.87 -1.10
N GLY A 297 -0.24 8.17 0.04
CA GLY A 297 -1.44 7.85 0.82
C GLY A 297 -2.30 6.74 0.22
N LEU A 298 -1.69 5.69 -0.33
CA LEU A 298 -2.36 4.49 -0.82
C LEU A 298 -2.26 3.33 0.17
N THR A 299 -3.32 2.52 0.28
CA THR A 299 -3.22 1.16 0.84
C THR A 299 -2.31 0.31 -0.04
N ILE A 300 -1.28 -0.30 0.53
CA ILE A 300 -0.22 -1.01 -0.21
C ILE A 300 0.20 -2.28 0.54
N ASP A 301 0.64 -3.31 -0.19
CA ASP A 301 1.21 -4.55 0.35
C ASP A 301 0.27 -5.37 1.25
N TYR A 302 -0.81 -5.82 0.62
CA TYR A 302 -1.77 -6.79 1.16
C TYR A 302 -1.10 -8.13 1.51
N GLY A 303 -0.87 -8.35 2.80
CA GLY A 303 -0.36 -9.61 3.34
C GLY A 303 -1.39 -10.28 4.27
N PRO A 304 -1.14 -10.34 5.57
CA PRO A 304 -2.06 -10.88 6.55
C PRO A 304 -3.10 -9.84 6.98
N PHE A 305 -3.77 -9.20 6.02
CA PHE A 305 -4.89 -8.29 6.29
C PHE A 305 -6.16 -9.07 6.65
N GLY A 306 -7.13 -8.38 7.23
CA GLY A 306 -8.50 -8.86 7.42
C GLY A 306 -9.52 -7.72 7.38
N PHE A 307 -10.71 -7.98 6.84
CA PHE A 307 -11.90 -7.21 7.18
C PHE A 307 -12.55 -7.90 8.39
N MET A 308 -12.99 -7.12 9.37
CA MET A 308 -13.68 -7.68 10.53
C MET A 308 -15.04 -8.24 10.13
N ASP A 309 -15.27 -9.51 10.48
CA ASP A 309 -16.61 -10.11 10.48
C ASP A 309 -17.34 -9.60 11.74
N ARG A 310 -17.03 -10.15 12.92
CA ARG A 310 -17.49 -9.59 14.22
C ARG A 310 -16.68 -8.35 14.59
N TYR A 311 -17.34 -7.30 15.07
CA TYR A 311 -16.63 -6.15 15.63
C TYR A 311 -15.86 -6.54 16.89
N ASP A 312 -14.54 -6.36 16.82
CA ASP A 312 -13.62 -6.53 17.91
C ASP A 312 -12.57 -5.40 17.81
N PRO A 313 -12.60 -4.41 18.73
CA PRO A 313 -11.67 -3.28 18.67
C PRO A 313 -10.20 -3.74 18.78
N GLU A 314 -9.95 -4.87 19.43
CA GLU A 314 -8.60 -5.43 19.63
C GLU A 314 -8.23 -6.48 18.58
N HIS A 315 -9.00 -6.59 17.48
CA HIS A 315 -8.78 -7.59 16.45
C HIS A 315 -7.35 -7.54 15.87
N ILE A 316 -6.65 -8.68 15.91
CA ILE A 316 -5.33 -8.89 15.33
C ILE A 316 -5.47 -9.85 14.13
N CYS A 317 -5.38 -9.31 12.91
CA CYS A 317 -5.47 -10.13 11.70
C CYS A 317 -4.16 -10.85 11.34
N ASN A 318 -3.03 -10.42 11.91
CA ASN A 318 -1.72 -11.00 11.64
C ASN A 318 -1.30 -12.00 12.73
N GLY A 319 -1.31 -13.29 12.39
CA GLY A 319 -0.90 -14.36 13.32
C GLY A 319 0.57 -14.31 13.78
N SER A 320 1.41 -13.43 13.22
CA SER A 320 2.77 -13.18 13.70
C SER A 320 2.87 -11.96 14.63
N ASP A 321 1.80 -11.19 14.81
CA ASP A 321 1.75 -10.03 15.70
C ASP A 321 1.30 -10.42 17.11
N ASN A 322 2.20 -11.08 17.84
CA ASN A 322 1.91 -11.59 19.19
C ASN A 322 1.67 -10.49 20.23
N THR A 323 2.00 -9.23 19.91
CA THR A 323 1.87 -8.08 20.82
C THR A 323 0.67 -7.20 20.49
N GLY A 324 -0.05 -7.48 19.41
CA GLY A 324 -1.12 -6.62 18.91
C GLY A 324 -0.66 -5.22 18.51
N ARG A 325 0.59 -5.07 18.04
CA ARG A 325 1.13 -3.77 17.61
C ARG A 325 0.27 -3.17 16.51
N TYR A 326 -0.21 -3.99 15.60
CA TYR A 326 -1.01 -3.63 14.44
C TYR A 326 -2.47 -4.07 14.58
N ALA A 327 -2.95 -4.24 15.82
CA ALA A 327 -4.37 -4.45 16.09
C ALA A 327 -5.22 -3.31 15.50
N TYR A 328 -6.48 -3.60 15.20
CA TYR A 328 -7.41 -2.69 14.54
C TYR A 328 -7.48 -1.30 15.21
N ASN A 329 -7.67 -1.23 16.53
CA ASN A 329 -7.69 0.02 17.30
C ASN A 329 -6.32 0.76 17.35
N LYS A 330 -5.20 0.09 17.07
CA LYS A 330 -3.86 0.70 17.09
C LYS A 330 -3.45 1.33 15.78
N GLN A 331 -4.13 1.02 14.67
CA GLN A 331 -3.73 1.52 13.35
C GLN A 331 -3.60 3.06 13.26
N PRO A 332 -4.48 3.88 13.87
CA PRO A 332 -4.34 5.35 13.82
C PRO A 332 -3.04 5.82 14.46
N GLU A 333 -2.73 5.37 15.68
CA GLU A 333 -1.50 5.75 16.38
C GLU A 333 -0.24 5.21 15.69
N ILE A 334 -0.30 4.01 15.12
CA ILE A 334 0.83 3.46 14.36
C ILE A 334 1.09 4.26 13.09
N CYS A 335 0.04 4.70 12.38
CA CYS A 335 0.21 5.54 11.20
C CYS A 335 0.80 6.92 11.56
N LYS A 336 0.40 7.50 12.69
CA LYS A 336 1.01 8.72 13.25
C LYS A 336 2.48 8.51 13.59
N TRP A 337 2.80 7.40 14.26
CA TRP A 337 4.18 7.03 14.58
C TRP A 337 5.04 6.85 13.31
N ASN A 338 4.48 6.23 12.27
CA ASN A 338 5.16 6.07 10.98
C ASN A 338 5.44 7.41 10.28
N LEU A 339 4.53 8.40 10.40
CA LEU A 339 4.78 9.76 9.92
C LEU A 339 5.93 10.44 10.70
N GLY A 340 6.04 10.20 12.01
CA GLY A 340 7.19 10.61 12.79
C GLY A 340 8.50 10.01 12.27
N LYS A 341 8.49 8.74 11.85
CA LYS A 341 9.67 8.12 11.19
C LYS A 341 9.98 8.70 9.82
N LEU A 342 8.97 9.09 9.05
CA LEU A 342 9.19 9.85 7.83
C LEU A 342 9.82 11.23 8.14
N ALA A 343 9.33 11.94 9.14
CA ALA A 343 9.91 13.22 9.58
C ALA A 343 11.40 13.10 9.92
N GLU A 344 11.77 12.12 10.74
CA GLU A 344 13.17 11.79 11.04
C GLU A 344 14.00 11.52 9.78
N ALA A 345 13.43 10.80 8.80
CA ALA A 345 14.11 10.42 7.56
C ALA A 345 14.34 11.59 6.59
N LEU A 346 13.55 12.66 6.69
CA LEU A 346 13.63 13.86 5.86
C LEU A 346 14.67 14.88 6.35
N VAL A 347 15.15 14.78 7.60
CA VAL A 347 16.21 15.66 8.12
C VAL A 347 17.50 15.51 7.30
N PRO A 348 18.16 16.60 6.83
CA PRO A 348 17.93 18.01 7.19
C PRO A 348 17.02 18.79 6.24
N GLU A 349 16.45 18.17 5.20
CA GLU A 349 15.64 18.85 4.18
C GLU A 349 14.31 19.38 4.71
N LEU A 350 13.84 18.79 5.81
CA LEU A 350 12.78 19.32 6.65
C LEU A 350 13.24 19.26 8.10
N PRO A 351 13.49 20.41 8.76
CA PRO A 351 13.82 20.44 10.19
C PRO A 351 12.75 19.74 11.02
N LEU A 352 13.19 18.97 12.01
CA LEU A 352 12.32 18.09 12.78
C LEU A 352 11.25 18.89 13.53
N GLU A 353 11.61 20.06 14.06
CA GLU A 353 10.72 20.95 14.81
C GLU A 353 9.53 21.43 13.96
N ILE A 354 9.72 21.58 12.65
CA ILE A 354 8.64 21.96 11.72
C ILE A 354 7.73 20.77 11.47
N SER A 355 8.29 19.59 11.18
CA SER A 355 7.49 18.39 10.91
C SER A 355 6.74 17.87 12.14
N GLU A 356 7.33 17.96 13.34
CA GLU A 356 6.67 17.56 14.58
C GLU A 356 5.48 18.46 14.88
N LEU A 357 5.63 19.79 14.71
CA LEU A 357 4.53 20.74 14.85
C LEU A 357 3.39 20.44 13.87
N ILE A 358 3.71 20.16 12.60
CA ILE A 358 2.70 19.78 11.59
C ILE A 358 1.98 18.48 12.00
N LEU A 359 2.70 17.49 12.51
CA LEU A 359 2.12 16.21 12.93
C LEU A 359 1.17 16.40 14.12
N GLU A 360 1.56 17.25 15.09
CA GLU A 360 0.76 17.61 16.27
C GLU A 360 -0.51 18.39 15.88
N GLU A 361 -0.39 19.38 14.99
CA GLU A 361 -1.51 20.26 14.62
C GLU A 361 -2.52 19.58 13.67
N GLU A 362 -2.06 18.73 12.76
CA GLU A 362 -2.87 18.31 11.60
C GLU A 362 -3.43 16.89 11.72
N TYR A 363 -2.71 15.94 12.31
CA TYR A 363 -3.03 14.52 12.16
C TYR A 363 -4.32 14.11 12.87
N ASP A 364 -4.41 14.34 14.19
CA ASP A 364 -5.58 13.92 14.98
C ASP A 364 -6.83 14.67 14.52
N THR A 365 -6.70 15.98 14.32
CA THR A 365 -7.76 16.85 13.79
C THR A 365 -8.31 16.33 12.45
N GLU A 366 -7.44 15.96 11.50
CA GLU A 366 -7.87 15.46 10.19
C GLU A 366 -8.45 14.04 10.28
N PHE A 367 -7.87 13.17 11.12
CA PHE A 367 -8.36 11.81 11.36
C PHE A 367 -9.78 11.84 11.94
N GLU A 368 -9.98 12.55 13.06
CA GLU A 368 -11.27 12.62 13.76
C GLU A 368 -12.36 13.21 12.87
N LYS A 369 -12.04 14.30 12.17
CA LYS A 369 -12.94 14.93 11.20
C LYS A 369 -13.38 13.97 10.11
N HIS A 370 -12.43 13.29 9.47
CA HIS A 370 -12.73 12.38 8.35
C HIS A 370 -13.47 11.12 8.81
N TYR A 371 -13.05 10.55 9.94
CA TYR A 371 -13.70 9.40 10.56
C TYR A 371 -15.16 9.72 10.91
N LEU A 372 -15.41 10.81 11.64
CA LEU A 372 -16.76 11.16 12.05
C LEU A 372 -17.64 11.50 10.84
N GLN A 373 -17.11 12.20 9.83
CA GLN A 373 -17.84 12.46 8.58
C GLN A 373 -18.29 11.16 7.90
N LYS A 374 -17.44 10.13 7.89
CA LYS A 374 -17.76 8.83 7.29
C LYS A 374 -18.73 8.02 8.13
N MET A 375 -18.56 8.03 9.44
CA MET A 375 -19.49 7.35 10.35
C MET A 375 -20.89 7.97 10.31
N ARG A 376 -21.00 9.30 10.26
CA ARG A 376 -22.28 10.00 10.04
C ARG A 376 -22.99 9.51 8.77
N LYS A 377 -22.27 9.39 7.65
CA LYS A 377 -22.83 8.85 6.40
C LYS A 377 -23.30 7.41 6.54
N LYS A 378 -22.54 6.55 7.25
CA LYS A 378 -22.94 5.16 7.52
C LYS A 378 -24.17 5.05 8.42
N LEU A 379 -24.38 6.04 9.30
CA LEU A 379 -25.55 6.15 10.17
C LEU A 379 -26.73 6.90 9.53
N GLY A 380 -26.59 7.43 8.33
CA GLY A 380 -27.64 8.26 7.68
C GLY A 380 -27.79 9.67 8.26
N LEU A 381 -26.85 10.13 9.09
CA LEU A 381 -26.85 11.47 9.71
C LEU A 381 -26.31 12.52 8.73
N ILE A 382 -27.11 12.86 7.72
CA ILE A 382 -26.67 13.70 6.58
C ILE A 382 -27.21 15.14 6.60
N GLN A 383 -28.09 15.48 7.54
CA GLN A 383 -28.76 16.80 7.56
C GLN A 383 -28.07 17.82 8.47
N LEU A 384 -27.70 17.41 9.68
CA LEU A 384 -27.07 18.25 10.71
C LEU A 384 -25.88 17.50 11.30
N GLU A 385 -24.80 18.22 11.57
CA GLU A 385 -23.65 17.70 12.30
C GLU A 385 -23.81 18.12 13.77
N LEU A 386 -24.01 17.15 14.65
CA LEU A 386 -24.17 17.37 16.09
C LEU A 386 -22.93 16.86 16.84
N GLU A 387 -22.66 17.44 18.01
CA GLU A 387 -21.53 17.01 18.85
C GLU A 387 -21.78 15.60 19.42
N GLU A 388 -23.05 15.28 19.68
CA GLU A 388 -23.51 13.99 20.19
C GLU A 388 -23.36 12.83 19.19
N ASP A 389 -23.15 13.11 17.90
CA ASP A 389 -22.94 12.07 16.88
C ASP A 389 -21.75 11.16 17.21
N SER A 390 -20.69 11.74 17.78
CA SER A 390 -19.50 10.98 18.21
C SER A 390 -19.82 9.97 19.31
N LYS A 391 -20.72 10.35 20.23
CA LYS A 391 -21.21 9.50 21.31
C LYS A 391 -22.08 8.37 20.76
N MET A 392 -22.98 8.67 19.83
CA MET A 392 -23.81 7.66 19.16
C MET A 392 -22.96 6.61 18.42
N VAL A 393 -21.92 7.05 17.71
CA VAL A 393 -20.96 6.15 17.06
C VAL A 393 -20.29 5.24 18.09
N SER A 394 -19.83 5.80 19.21
CA SER A 394 -19.12 5.06 20.25
C SER A 394 -20.04 4.04 20.94
N GLU A 395 -21.28 4.42 21.25
CA GLU A 395 -22.29 3.55 21.87
C GLU A 395 -22.72 2.40 20.94
N LEU A 396 -22.86 2.66 19.63
CA LEU A 396 -23.13 1.62 18.65
C LEU A 396 -21.97 0.61 18.60
N LEU A 397 -20.73 1.08 18.48
CA LEU A 397 -19.57 0.20 18.42
C LEU A 397 -19.41 -0.62 19.71
N GLU A 398 -19.65 -0.03 20.87
CA GLU A 398 -19.66 -0.77 22.14
C GLU A 398 -20.75 -1.85 22.16
N THR A 399 -21.95 -1.53 21.69
CA THR A 399 -23.06 -2.49 21.56
C THR A 399 -22.68 -3.65 20.63
N MET A 400 -22.04 -3.36 19.50
CA MET A 400 -21.54 -4.37 18.56
C MET A 400 -20.51 -5.29 19.23
N HIS A 401 -19.62 -4.73 20.05
CA HIS A 401 -18.60 -5.50 20.75
C HIS A 401 -19.23 -6.48 21.76
N LEU A 402 -20.14 -5.98 22.60
CA LEU A 402 -20.83 -6.72 23.66
C LEU A 402 -21.73 -7.84 23.11
N THR A 403 -22.43 -7.57 22.00
CA THR A 403 -23.37 -8.53 21.37
C THR A 403 -22.69 -9.47 20.38
N GLY A 404 -21.48 -9.12 19.93
CA GLY A 404 -20.81 -9.81 18.83
C GLY A 404 -21.43 -9.55 17.46
N GLY A 405 -21.93 -8.33 17.28
CA GLY A 405 -22.47 -7.85 16.03
C GLY A 405 -21.46 -7.90 14.88
N ASP A 406 -21.94 -8.31 13.71
CA ASP A 406 -21.16 -8.27 12.48
C ASP A 406 -20.96 -6.82 12.01
N PHE A 407 -19.71 -6.44 11.76
CA PHE A 407 -19.31 -5.07 11.47
C PHE A 407 -19.99 -4.54 10.22
N THR A 408 -20.07 -5.34 9.17
CA THR A 408 -20.59 -4.90 7.87
C THR A 408 -22.12 -4.95 7.87
N ASN A 409 -22.69 -6.06 8.33
CA ASN A 409 -24.13 -6.32 8.26
C ASN A 409 -24.94 -5.36 9.13
N ILE A 410 -24.41 -4.87 10.26
CA ILE A 410 -25.13 -3.91 11.08
C ILE A 410 -25.37 -2.60 10.33
N PHE A 411 -24.35 -2.02 9.70
CA PHE A 411 -24.52 -0.80 8.89
C PHE A 411 -25.40 -1.06 7.65
N TYR A 412 -25.28 -2.24 7.04
CA TYR A 412 -26.12 -2.60 5.91
C TYR A 412 -27.60 -2.70 6.28
N LEU A 413 -27.94 -3.40 7.38
CA LEU A 413 -29.32 -3.52 7.85
C LEU A 413 -29.87 -2.17 8.30
N LEU A 414 -29.05 -1.35 8.98
CA LEU A 414 -29.43 0.00 9.39
C LEU A 414 -29.82 0.88 8.18
N SER A 415 -29.20 0.68 7.02
CA SER A 415 -29.55 1.44 5.80
C SER A 415 -30.98 1.19 5.29
N SER A 416 -31.63 0.10 5.75
CA SER A 416 -33.01 -0.25 5.44
C SER A 416 -33.98 0.01 6.60
N PHE A 417 -33.49 0.53 7.73
CA PHE A 417 -34.31 0.82 8.89
C PHE A 417 -35.21 2.03 8.62
N SER A 418 -36.52 1.84 8.77
CA SER A 418 -37.49 2.93 8.64
C SER A 418 -37.66 3.64 9.97
N VAL A 419 -37.54 4.96 9.97
CA VAL A 419 -37.74 5.79 11.17
C VAL A 419 -39.24 6.04 11.45
N ASP A 420 -40.12 5.65 10.52
CA ASP A 420 -41.58 5.86 10.60
C ASP A 420 -42.33 4.78 11.42
N SER A 421 -41.64 3.93 12.20
CA SER A 421 -42.32 2.97 13.07
C SER A 421 -43.07 3.70 14.19
N ASP A 422 -44.37 3.45 14.28
CA ASP A 422 -45.24 3.89 15.38
C ASP A 422 -44.57 3.50 16.72
N PRO A 423 -44.40 4.41 17.70
CA PRO A 423 -43.78 4.11 18.99
C PRO A 423 -44.36 2.90 19.73
N SER A 424 -45.58 2.46 19.38
CA SER A 424 -46.20 1.23 19.90
C SER A 424 -45.63 -0.08 19.34
N GLU A 425 -44.91 -0.06 18.22
CA GLU A 425 -44.27 -1.27 17.63
C GLU A 425 -42.83 -1.49 18.15
N LEU A 426 -42.29 -0.55 18.93
CA LEU A 426 -40.94 -0.66 19.51
C LEU A 426 -40.86 -1.63 20.70
N GLU A 427 -41.98 -1.95 21.36
CA GLU A 427 -42.01 -2.96 22.43
C GLU A 427 -41.72 -4.37 21.91
N ASP A 428 -42.07 -4.67 20.65
CA ASP A 428 -41.84 -5.99 20.03
C ASP A 428 -40.40 -6.20 19.52
N PHE A 429 -39.54 -5.18 19.53
CA PHE A 429 -38.14 -5.31 19.08
C PHE A 429 -37.19 -5.78 20.19
N LEU A 430 -37.63 -5.77 21.46
CA LEU A 430 -36.82 -6.13 22.62
C LEU A 430 -37.22 -7.47 23.28
N GLU A 431 -38.19 -8.19 22.72
CA GLU A 431 -38.44 -9.62 23.01
C GLU A 431 -37.80 -10.51 21.95
#